data_AF-A0AAN6Y555-F1
#
_entry.id   AF-A0AAN6Y555-F1
#
_cell.length_a   1.000
_cell.length_b   1.000
_cell.length_c   1.000
_cell.angle_alpha   90.00
_cell.angle_beta   90.00
_cell.angle_gamma   90.00
#
_symmetry.space_group_name_H-M   'P 1'
#
loop_
_entity.id
_entity.type
_entity.pdbx_description
1 polymer ?
#
loop_
_entity_poly.entity_id
_entity_poly.type
_entity_poly.pdbx_seq_one_letter_code
_entity_poly.pdbx_strand_id
1 'polypeptide(L)'
;MATTISIPRFLLPQRGLIWRRIPASHTTPGPVLIRFASSSTSKTSAKAAKKPLVLEKPERFNPPSHGARLPKKGGIPKHYGGTLSEAEFAKQQAAHYPGMMAPEGTFEHKFWHKPWIHTVIALSALGALAFWTFAENFKAHSPYYESCPSWSDLFYHPITSTRKLIEIVQLNSAYEAAIVAEKRQRKIDDVAKRLAYRRAHGLPDEVGLWPDHPWAKNEPGNPMKKPGDDNSPVAAADPTEDGGSPAGTAR
;
A
#
# COMPACT_ATOMS: atom_id res chain seq x y z
N MET A 1 54.31 -31.43 -21.07
CA MET A 1 52.88 -31.80 -21.19
C MET A 1 52.06 -30.66 -20.59
N ALA A 2 51.38 -29.86 -21.41
CA ALA A 2 50.71 -28.64 -20.96
C ALA A 2 49.35 -28.97 -20.30
N THR A 3 49.12 -28.46 -19.09
CA THR A 3 47.87 -28.60 -18.35
C THR A 3 46.84 -27.58 -18.84
N THR A 4 45.70 -28.05 -19.36
CA THR A 4 44.60 -27.20 -19.82
C THR A 4 43.86 -26.59 -18.63
N ILE A 5 43.91 -25.27 -18.49
CA ILE A 5 43.14 -24.53 -17.47
C ILE A 5 41.66 -24.49 -17.91
N SER A 6 40.81 -25.20 -17.16
CA SER A 6 39.35 -25.20 -17.34
C SER A 6 38.76 -24.00 -16.60
N ILE A 7 38.31 -22.98 -17.34
CA ILE A 7 37.66 -21.80 -16.77
C ILE A 7 36.24 -22.18 -16.31
N PRO A 8 35.89 -22.00 -15.03
CA PRO A 8 34.57 -22.37 -14.54
C PRO A 8 33.46 -21.46 -15.10
N ARG A 9 32.32 -22.06 -15.46
CA ARG A 9 31.25 -21.45 -16.27
C ARG A 9 30.55 -20.23 -15.65
N PHE A 10 30.69 -19.97 -14.36
CA PHE A 10 30.13 -18.79 -13.70
C PHE A 10 30.96 -17.51 -13.93
N LEU A 11 32.21 -17.64 -14.43
CA LEU A 11 33.06 -16.50 -14.79
C LEU A 11 32.84 -16.04 -16.25
N LEU A 12 32.10 -16.82 -17.04
CA LEU A 12 31.69 -16.41 -18.38
C LEU A 12 30.39 -15.61 -18.26
N PRO A 13 30.26 -14.44 -18.92
CA PRO A 13 28.99 -13.73 -18.97
C PRO A 13 27.94 -14.65 -19.57
N GLN A 14 27.05 -15.16 -18.72
CA GLN A 14 25.88 -15.91 -19.14
C GLN A 14 25.08 -14.96 -20.04
N ARG A 15 24.98 -15.33 -21.32
CA ARG A 15 24.25 -14.60 -22.36
C ARG A 15 22.96 -14.00 -21.79
N GLY A 16 22.96 -12.69 -21.55
CA GLY A 16 21.89 -12.01 -20.85
C GLY A 16 20.55 -12.17 -21.58
N LEU A 17 19.48 -12.35 -20.80
CA LEU A 17 18.09 -12.44 -21.27
C LEU A 17 17.67 -11.26 -22.17
N ILE A 18 18.40 -10.14 -22.14
CA ILE A 18 18.20 -8.94 -22.95
C ILE A 18 18.56 -9.09 -24.45
N TRP A 19 19.24 -10.17 -24.85
CA TRP A 19 19.57 -10.45 -26.27
C TRP A 19 18.69 -11.52 -26.91
N ARG A 20 17.65 -11.99 -26.23
CA ARG A 20 16.71 -12.96 -26.79
C ARG A 20 15.63 -12.21 -27.58
N ARG A 21 15.90 -11.99 -28.87
CA ARG A 21 14.85 -11.64 -29.84
C ARG A 21 13.85 -12.79 -29.89
N ILE A 22 12.63 -12.52 -29.42
CA ILE A 22 11.48 -13.41 -29.57
C ILE A 22 11.17 -13.50 -31.07
N PRO A 23 11.13 -14.70 -31.69
CA PRO A 23 10.50 -14.83 -32.99
C PRO A 23 8.97 -14.74 -32.78
N ALA A 24 8.42 -13.54 -32.98
CA ALA A 24 7.00 -13.34 -33.12
C ALA A 24 6.57 -14.00 -34.44
N SER A 25 6.14 -15.25 -34.36
CA SER A 25 5.43 -15.89 -35.46
C SER A 25 3.95 -15.53 -35.36
N HIS A 26 3.36 -15.24 -36.52
CA HIS A 26 1.92 -15.19 -36.84
C HIS A 26 1.04 -14.20 -36.06
N THR A 27 1.16 -12.90 -36.34
CA THR A 27 -0.01 -11.99 -36.55
C THR A 27 0.46 -10.80 -37.38
N THR A 28 -0.28 -10.54 -38.47
CA THR A 28 -0.18 -9.46 -39.46
C THR A 28 0.49 -8.12 -39.06
N PRO A 29 1.38 -7.54 -39.88
CA PRO A 29 1.87 -6.18 -39.68
C PRO A 29 0.86 -5.16 -40.24
N GLY A 30 0.14 -4.46 -39.35
CA GLY A 30 -0.56 -3.22 -39.68
C GLY A 30 0.35 -2.01 -39.42
N PRO A 31 0.43 -1.01 -40.30
CA PRO A 31 1.24 0.18 -40.06
C PRO A 31 0.62 1.04 -38.94
N VAL A 32 1.39 1.27 -37.89
CA VAL A 32 1.11 2.26 -36.84
C VAL A 32 1.20 3.65 -37.46
N LEU A 33 0.05 4.24 -37.79
CA LEU A 33 -0.05 5.60 -38.32
C LEU A 33 -0.19 6.59 -37.16
N ILE A 34 0.92 7.23 -36.78
CA ILE A 34 0.96 8.35 -35.85
C ILE A 34 0.39 9.57 -36.59
N ARG A 35 -0.83 10.01 -36.26
CA ARG A 35 -1.38 11.29 -36.75
C ARG A 35 -1.15 12.40 -35.74
N PHE A 36 -0.39 13.40 -36.16
CA PHE A 36 -0.28 14.68 -35.48
C PHE A 36 -1.59 15.45 -35.63
N ALA A 37 -2.08 15.98 -34.50
CA ALA A 37 -3.20 16.89 -34.44
C ALA A 37 -2.83 18.22 -35.11
N SER A 38 -3.69 18.73 -36.00
CA SER A 38 -3.69 20.14 -36.36
C SER A 38 -5.10 20.71 -36.31
N SER A 39 -5.11 21.96 -35.89
CA SER A 39 -6.20 22.77 -35.38
C SER A 39 -7.38 22.96 -36.33
N SER A 40 -8.57 22.95 -35.73
CA SER A 40 -9.77 23.60 -36.24
C SER A 40 -9.51 25.05 -36.67
N THR A 41 -9.95 25.43 -37.87
CA THR A 41 -10.44 26.79 -38.13
C THR A 41 -11.51 26.73 -39.21
N SER A 42 -12.72 27.06 -38.78
CA SER A 42 -13.86 27.50 -39.58
C SER A 42 -13.50 28.69 -40.48
N LYS A 43 -14.07 28.78 -41.69
CA LYS A 43 -15.05 29.82 -42.03
C LYS A 43 -15.54 29.75 -43.48
N THR A 44 -16.80 30.10 -43.57
CA THR A 44 -17.73 30.32 -44.68
C THR A 44 -17.33 31.40 -45.69
N SER A 45 -17.70 31.14 -46.95
CA SER A 45 -18.26 32.04 -47.99
C SER A 45 -17.59 33.39 -48.31
N ALA A 46 -17.20 33.59 -49.58
CA ALA A 46 -17.50 34.80 -50.36
C ALA A 46 -17.20 34.62 -51.87
N LYS A 47 -17.90 35.41 -52.68
CA LYS A 47 -18.14 35.35 -54.12
C LYS A 47 -16.93 35.63 -55.04
N ALA A 48 -16.98 34.97 -56.19
CA ALA A 48 -16.76 35.44 -57.57
C ALA A 48 -15.53 36.34 -57.90
N ALA A 49 -14.60 35.76 -58.68
CA ALA A 49 -13.79 36.50 -59.66
C ALA A 49 -13.41 35.61 -60.86
N LYS A 50 -13.51 36.22 -62.04
CA LYS A 50 -13.52 35.65 -63.40
C LYS A 50 -12.19 34.98 -63.79
N LYS A 51 -12.25 33.77 -64.36
CA LYS A 51 -11.12 33.10 -65.05
C LYS A 51 -11.63 32.53 -66.40
N PRO A 52 -10.77 32.49 -67.45
CA PRO A 52 -11.18 32.12 -68.81
C PRO A 52 -11.70 30.67 -68.88
N LEU A 53 -12.76 30.45 -69.68
CA LEU A 53 -13.34 29.12 -69.96
C LEU A 53 -12.26 28.20 -70.57
N VAL A 54 -11.67 27.36 -69.74
CA VAL A 54 -10.85 26.23 -70.16
C VAL A 54 -11.74 25.00 -70.04
N LEU A 55 -11.89 24.28 -71.15
CA LEU A 55 -12.71 23.07 -71.25
C LEU A 55 -12.30 22.09 -70.14
N GLU A 56 -13.23 21.77 -69.24
CA GLU A 56 -12.96 20.88 -68.13
C GLU A 56 -12.57 19.52 -68.67
N LYS A 57 -11.39 19.02 -68.27
CA LYS A 57 -10.96 17.67 -68.66
C LYS A 57 -12.05 16.71 -68.17
N PRO A 58 -12.57 15.79 -69.02
CA PRO A 58 -13.60 14.85 -68.60
C PRO A 58 -13.09 14.06 -67.39
N GLU A 59 -13.96 13.85 -66.40
CA GLU A 59 -13.60 13.15 -65.18
C GLU A 59 -12.94 11.81 -65.53
N ARG A 60 -11.70 11.62 -65.07
CA ARG A 60 -11.05 10.31 -65.16
C ARG A 60 -11.93 9.32 -64.41
N PHE A 61 -12.37 8.28 -65.13
CA PHE A 61 -13.13 7.17 -64.57
C PHE A 61 -12.36 6.56 -63.40
N ASN A 62 -12.80 6.88 -62.19
CA ASN A 62 -12.31 6.26 -60.98
C ASN A 62 -13.24 5.08 -60.68
N PRO A 63 -12.85 3.83 -61.00
CA PRO A 63 -13.68 2.70 -60.65
C PRO A 63 -13.92 2.74 -59.13
N PRO A 64 -15.12 2.39 -58.65
CA PRO A 64 -15.41 2.39 -57.22
C PRO A 64 -14.32 1.58 -56.52
N SER A 65 -13.46 2.28 -55.77
CA SER A 65 -12.29 1.70 -55.11
C SER A 65 -12.76 0.91 -53.91
N HIS A 66 -13.27 -0.30 -54.17
CA HIS A 66 -13.93 -1.18 -53.22
C HIS A 66 -15.13 -0.56 -52.49
N GLY A 67 -16.30 -1.19 -52.64
CA GLY A 67 -17.48 -0.82 -51.88
C GLY A 67 -17.12 -0.72 -50.40
N ALA A 68 -17.40 0.45 -49.79
CA ALA A 68 -17.27 0.66 -48.37
C ALA A 68 -17.91 -0.54 -47.68
N ARG A 69 -17.08 -1.37 -47.02
CA ARG A 69 -17.55 -2.55 -46.29
C ARG A 69 -18.74 -2.08 -45.46
N LEU A 70 -19.93 -2.62 -45.72
CA LEU A 70 -21.12 -2.26 -44.96
C LEU A 70 -20.73 -2.31 -43.48
N PRO A 71 -20.94 -1.22 -42.71
CA PRO A 71 -20.74 -1.29 -41.28
C PRO A 71 -21.54 -2.50 -40.82
N LYS A 72 -20.92 -3.42 -40.05
CA LYS A 72 -21.60 -4.56 -39.42
C LYS A 72 -22.62 -4.03 -38.41
N LYS A 73 -23.66 -3.36 -38.89
CA LYS A 73 -24.79 -2.84 -38.12
C LYS A 73 -25.61 -4.08 -37.78
N GLY A 74 -25.32 -4.66 -36.62
CA GLY A 74 -25.88 -5.95 -36.18
C GLY A 74 -24.86 -7.08 -36.04
N GLY A 75 -23.55 -6.78 -35.94
CA GLY A 75 -22.46 -7.74 -35.79
C GLY A 75 -22.40 -8.47 -34.44
N ILE A 76 -23.53 -8.88 -33.88
CA ILE A 76 -23.56 -9.96 -32.90
C ILE A 76 -23.46 -11.25 -33.74
N PRO A 77 -22.49 -12.14 -33.47
CA PRO A 77 -22.42 -13.43 -34.15
C PRO A 77 -23.78 -14.11 -34.04
N LYS A 78 -24.45 -14.31 -35.19
CA LYS A 78 -25.75 -14.98 -35.21
C LYS A 78 -25.48 -16.46 -34.89
N HIS A 79 -25.81 -16.88 -33.67
CA HIS A 79 -25.87 -18.30 -33.35
C HIS A 79 -26.89 -18.95 -34.28
N TYR A 80 -26.45 -19.91 -35.08
CA TYR A 80 -27.27 -20.56 -36.11
C TYR A 80 -28.39 -21.45 -35.54
N GLY A 81 -28.54 -21.54 -34.21
CA GLY A 81 -29.52 -22.37 -33.50
C GLY A 81 -30.76 -21.64 -32.96
N GLY A 82 -30.95 -20.35 -33.29
CA GLY A 82 -32.03 -19.56 -32.69
C GLY A 82 -31.70 -19.07 -31.28
N THR A 83 -32.65 -18.43 -30.62
CA THR A 83 -32.51 -17.95 -29.23
C THR A 83 -32.61 -19.14 -28.28
N LEU A 84 -31.59 -19.34 -27.44
CA LEU A 84 -31.60 -20.37 -26.40
C LEU A 84 -32.80 -20.20 -25.47
N SER A 85 -33.48 -21.30 -25.16
CA SER A 85 -34.49 -21.30 -24.10
C SER A 85 -33.82 -21.07 -22.74
N GLU A 86 -34.56 -20.51 -21.78
CA GLU A 86 -34.04 -20.25 -20.42
C GLU A 86 -33.51 -21.53 -19.76
N ALA A 87 -34.17 -22.66 -20.02
CA ALA A 87 -33.75 -23.97 -19.52
C ALA A 87 -32.42 -24.45 -20.12
N GLU A 88 -32.15 -24.16 -21.39
CA GLU A 88 -30.87 -24.49 -22.04
C GLU A 88 -29.75 -23.58 -21.57
N PHE A 89 -30.05 -22.30 -21.32
CA PHE A 89 -29.09 -21.36 -20.77
C PHE A 89 -28.63 -21.78 -19.37
N ALA A 90 -29.56 -22.19 -18.50
CA ALA A 90 -29.23 -22.70 -17.17
C ALA A 90 -28.37 -23.98 -17.24
N LYS A 91 -28.64 -24.88 -18.21
CA LYS A 91 -27.82 -26.07 -18.45
C LYS A 91 -26.41 -25.72 -18.93
N GLN A 92 -26.26 -24.73 -19.80
CA GLN A 92 -24.96 -24.26 -20.26
C GLN A 92 -24.14 -23.62 -19.13
N GLN A 93 -24.78 -22.85 -18.25
CA GLN A 93 -24.13 -22.25 -17.09
C GLN A 93 -23.66 -23.28 -16.06
N ALA A 94 -24.37 -24.40 -15.90
CA ALA A 94 -24.02 -25.47 -14.98
C ALA A 94 -23.00 -26.48 -15.58
N ALA A 95 -22.80 -26.48 -16.89
CA ALA A 95 -21.93 -27.43 -17.56
C ALA A 95 -20.44 -27.07 -17.34
N HIS A 96 -19.66 -28.05 -16.89
CA HIS A 96 -18.22 -27.91 -16.71
C HIS A 96 -17.48 -28.32 -17.99
N TYR A 97 -16.73 -27.39 -18.59
CA TYR A 97 -15.94 -27.62 -19.79
C TYR A 97 -14.44 -27.51 -19.50
N PRO A 98 -13.60 -28.38 -20.07
CA PRO A 98 -12.16 -28.33 -19.85
C PRO A 98 -11.57 -27.01 -20.39
N GLY A 99 -10.72 -26.36 -19.59
CA GLY A 99 -10.08 -25.09 -19.96
C GLY A 99 -10.96 -23.84 -19.79
N MET A 100 -12.21 -24.00 -19.36
CA MET A 100 -13.08 -22.90 -18.95
C MET A 100 -13.07 -22.77 -17.43
N MET A 101 -13.48 -21.61 -16.91
CA MET A 101 -13.68 -21.42 -15.47
C MET A 101 -14.78 -22.35 -14.95
N ALA A 102 -14.71 -22.71 -13.67
CA ALA A 102 -15.72 -23.56 -13.06
C ALA A 102 -17.12 -22.90 -13.14
N PRO A 103 -18.18 -23.68 -13.39
CA PRO A 103 -19.53 -23.15 -13.55
C PRO A 103 -20.05 -22.51 -12.25
N GLU A 104 -21.00 -21.59 -12.39
CA GLU A 104 -21.60 -20.88 -11.27
C GLU A 104 -22.22 -21.88 -10.26
N GLY A 105 -22.11 -21.58 -8.96
CA GLY A 105 -22.60 -22.45 -7.89
C GLY A 105 -21.59 -23.48 -7.37
N THR A 106 -20.56 -23.82 -8.14
CA THR A 106 -19.46 -24.68 -7.69
C THR A 106 -18.59 -24.01 -6.62
N PHE A 107 -17.88 -24.82 -5.81
CA PHE A 107 -16.94 -24.31 -4.82
C PHE A 107 -15.78 -23.54 -5.49
N GLU A 108 -15.24 -24.08 -6.58
CA GLU A 108 -14.15 -23.45 -7.33
C GLU A 108 -14.53 -22.06 -7.82
N HIS A 109 -15.72 -21.91 -8.44
CA HIS A 109 -16.22 -20.60 -8.85
C HIS A 109 -16.33 -19.65 -7.64
N LYS A 110 -16.84 -20.13 -6.50
CA LYS A 110 -16.92 -19.33 -5.27
C LYS A 110 -15.54 -18.94 -4.73
N PHE A 111 -14.54 -19.82 -4.84
CA PHE A 111 -13.17 -19.55 -4.40
C PHE A 111 -12.53 -18.43 -5.23
N TRP A 112 -12.67 -18.49 -6.56
CA TRP A 112 -12.10 -17.50 -7.46
C TRP A 112 -12.81 -16.15 -7.39
N HIS A 113 -14.14 -16.11 -7.28
CA HIS A 113 -14.92 -14.88 -7.42
C HIS A 113 -15.25 -14.17 -6.10
N LYS A 114 -15.04 -14.80 -4.93
CA LYS A 114 -15.32 -14.14 -3.66
C LYS A 114 -14.12 -13.31 -3.18
N PRO A 115 -14.24 -11.97 -3.08
CA PRO A 115 -13.12 -11.11 -2.68
C PRO A 115 -12.65 -11.38 -1.25
N TRP A 116 -13.54 -11.84 -0.36
CA TRP A 116 -13.19 -12.07 1.05
C TRP A 116 -12.12 -13.17 1.22
N ILE A 117 -12.14 -14.20 0.37
CA ILE A 117 -11.18 -15.32 0.44
C ILE A 117 -9.78 -14.80 0.11
N HIS A 118 -9.66 -14.04 -0.99
CA HIS A 118 -8.40 -13.40 -1.38
C HIS A 118 -7.91 -12.44 -0.31
N THR A 119 -8.81 -11.66 0.31
CA THR A 119 -8.41 -10.77 1.41
C THR A 119 -7.92 -11.52 2.63
N VAL A 120 -8.55 -12.65 3.01
CA VAL A 120 -8.10 -13.44 4.16
C VAL A 120 -6.76 -14.10 3.87
N ILE A 121 -6.55 -14.63 2.65
CA ILE A 121 -5.26 -15.22 2.26
C ILE A 121 -4.18 -14.14 2.26
N ALA A 122 -4.42 -13.00 1.62
CA ALA A 122 -3.45 -11.90 1.60
C ALA A 122 -3.16 -11.36 3.00
N LEU A 123 -4.19 -11.08 3.80
CA LEU A 123 -4.05 -10.54 5.14
C LEU A 123 -3.38 -11.54 6.10
N SER A 124 -3.70 -12.83 5.99
CA SER A 124 -3.04 -13.88 6.80
C SER A 124 -1.57 -14.06 6.42
N ALA A 125 -1.23 -14.01 5.13
CA ALA A 125 0.17 -14.05 4.68
C ALA A 125 0.96 -12.83 5.19
N LEU A 126 0.39 -11.63 5.06
CA LEU A 126 1.00 -10.41 5.61
C LEU A 126 1.11 -10.47 7.14
N GLY A 127 0.07 -10.94 7.82
CA GLY A 127 0.04 -11.07 9.28
C GLY A 127 1.07 -12.07 9.79
N ALA A 128 1.21 -13.22 9.13
CA ALA A 128 2.22 -14.22 9.48
C ALA A 128 3.64 -13.67 9.29
N LEU A 129 3.90 -12.94 8.20
CA LEU A 129 5.19 -12.31 7.96
C LEU A 129 5.49 -11.21 9.00
N ALA A 130 4.50 -10.37 9.33
CA ALA A 130 4.63 -9.34 10.36
C ALA A 130 4.90 -9.94 11.75
N PHE A 131 4.22 -11.05 12.09
CA PHE A 131 4.47 -11.76 13.34
C PHE A 131 5.88 -12.39 13.36
N TRP A 132 6.33 -12.97 12.24
CA TRP A 132 7.66 -13.56 12.13
C TRP A 132 8.77 -12.52 12.30
N THR A 133 8.66 -11.39 11.60
CA THR A 133 9.65 -10.30 11.73
C THR A 133 9.62 -9.66 13.11
N PHE A 134 8.44 -9.51 13.72
CA PHE A 134 8.32 -9.09 15.11
C PHE A 134 9.03 -10.06 16.07
N ALA A 135 8.83 -11.37 15.91
CA ALA A 135 9.48 -12.38 16.73
C ALA A 135 11.00 -12.37 16.57
N GLU A 136 11.52 -12.25 15.35
CA GLU A 136 12.96 -12.11 15.10
C GLU A 136 13.54 -10.82 15.71
N ASN A 137 12.84 -9.70 15.58
CA ASN A 137 13.25 -8.43 16.18
C ASN A 137 13.26 -8.50 17.72
N PHE A 138 12.22 -9.12 18.30
CA PHE A 138 12.12 -9.35 19.74
C PHE A 138 13.28 -10.23 20.24
N LYS A 139 13.60 -11.30 19.51
CA LYS A 139 14.77 -12.16 19.79
C LYS A 139 16.10 -11.42 19.77
N ALA A 140 16.26 -10.49 18.84
CA ALA A 140 17.53 -9.78 18.66
C ALA A 140 17.75 -8.65 19.68
N HIS A 141 16.68 -7.99 20.13
CA HIS A 141 16.78 -6.75 20.91
C HIS A 141 16.23 -6.85 22.34
N SER A 142 15.37 -7.82 22.65
CA SER A 142 14.77 -7.92 23.98
C SER A 142 15.68 -8.69 24.94
N PRO A 143 15.95 -8.14 26.15
CA PRO A 143 16.69 -8.85 27.19
C PRO A 143 15.87 -9.99 27.83
N TYR A 144 14.56 -10.05 27.59
CA TYR A 144 13.64 -11.02 28.21
C TYR A 144 13.31 -12.22 27.31
N TYR A 145 13.99 -12.36 26.17
CA TYR A 145 13.70 -13.43 25.20
C TYR A 145 13.80 -14.84 25.80
N GLU A 146 14.81 -15.10 26.62
CA GLU A 146 15.02 -16.41 27.26
C GLU A 146 13.89 -16.81 28.22
N SER A 147 13.08 -15.84 28.67
CA SER A 147 11.94 -16.09 29.56
C SER A 147 10.67 -16.49 28.81
N CYS A 148 10.68 -16.51 27.48
CA CYS A 148 9.52 -16.89 26.69
C CYS A 148 9.16 -18.38 26.89
N PRO A 149 7.86 -18.71 27.03
CA PRO A 149 7.43 -20.10 27.07
C PRO A 149 7.84 -20.83 25.79
N SER A 150 8.24 -22.09 25.94
CA SER A 150 8.53 -22.97 24.79
C SER A 150 7.29 -23.09 23.89
N TRP A 151 7.52 -23.30 22.59
CA TRP A 151 6.44 -23.56 21.63
C TRP A 151 5.54 -24.73 22.03
N SER A 152 6.08 -25.73 22.74
CA SER A 152 5.27 -26.84 23.25
C SER A 152 4.29 -26.40 24.33
N ASP A 153 4.71 -25.49 25.22
CA ASP A 153 3.90 -25.00 26.35
C ASP A 153 2.66 -24.23 25.85
N LEU A 154 2.78 -23.52 24.72
CA LEU A 154 1.66 -22.85 24.05
C LEU A 154 0.54 -23.82 23.64
N PHE A 155 0.86 -25.07 23.29
CA PHE A 155 -0.16 -26.06 22.90
C PHE A 155 -0.77 -26.78 24.10
N TYR A 156 0.01 -27.11 25.12
CA TYR A 156 -0.49 -27.82 26.31
C TYR A 156 -1.19 -26.89 27.31
N HIS A 157 -0.72 -25.65 27.45
CA HIS A 157 -1.23 -24.68 28.41
C HIS A 157 -1.46 -23.29 27.77
N PRO A 158 -2.39 -23.18 26.81
CA PRO A 158 -2.54 -21.99 25.97
C PRO A 158 -2.85 -20.72 26.79
N ILE A 159 -3.66 -20.83 27.84
CA ILE A 159 -4.08 -19.67 28.64
C ILE A 159 -2.93 -19.12 29.51
N THR A 160 -2.14 -19.99 30.15
CA THR A 160 -1.04 -19.54 31.00
C THR A 160 0.11 -19.02 30.17
N SER A 161 0.43 -19.67 29.05
CA SER A 161 1.53 -19.25 28.18
C SER A 161 1.23 -17.92 27.47
N THR A 162 -0.02 -17.68 27.06
CA THR A 162 -0.42 -16.36 26.50
C THR A 162 -0.33 -15.23 27.51
N ARG A 163 -0.75 -15.45 28.77
CA ARG A 163 -0.59 -14.46 29.84
C ARG A 163 0.87 -14.10 30.09
N LYS A 164 1.74 -15.12 30.18
CA LYS A 164 3.20 -14.91 30.32
C LYS A 164 3.79 -14.12 29.15
N LEU A 165 3.37 -14.39 27.91
CA LEU A 165 3.82 -13.61 26.75
C LEU A 165 3.41 -12.14 26.85
N ILE A 166 2.18 -11.86 27.29
CA ILE A 166 1.70 -10.49 27.48
C ILE A 166 2.53 -9.78 28.57
N GLU A 167 2.78 -10.45 29.70
CA GLU A 167 3.62 -9.92 30.78
C GLU A 167 5.03 -9.59 30.30
N ILE A 168 5.64 -10.46 29.50
CA ILE A 168 6.97 -10.24 28.92
C ILE A 168 6.99 -9.05 27.97
N VAL A 169 5.98 -8.91 27.11
CA VAL A 169 5.86 -7.76 26.20
C VAL A 169 5.69 -6.47 26.98
N GLN A 170 4.85 -6.47 28.02
CA GLN A 170 4.69 -5.32 28.91
C GLN A 170 6.01 -4.98 29.62
N LEU A 171 6.74 -5.99 30.13
CA LEU A 171 8.03 -5.80 30.77
C LEU A 171 9.09 -5.23 29.82
N ASN A 172 9.12 -5.68 28.57
CA ASN A 172 9.98 -5.11 27.53
C ASN A 172 9.64 -3.64 27.27
N SER A 173 8.35 -3.30 27.18
CA SER A 173 7.92 -1.92 26.99
C SER A 173 8.29 -1.02 28.18
N ALA A 174 8.17 -1.53 29.41
CA ALA A 174 8.55 -0.82 30.62
C ALA A 174 10.07 -0.59 30.69
N TYR A 175 10.86 -1.58 30.28
CA TYR A 175 12.32 -1.48 30.20
C TYR A 175 12.75 -0.42 29.16
N GLU A 176 12.18 -0.46 27.96
CA GLU A 176 12.44 0.56 26.94
C GLU A 176 12.02 1.95 27.41
N ALA A 177 10.87 2.06 28.07
CA ALA A 177 10.39 3.31 28.65
C ALA A 177 11.34 3.84 29.72
N ALA A 178 11.89 2.97 30.58
CA ALA A 178 12.88 3.35 31.60
C ALA A 178 14.17 3.87 30.96
N ILE A 179 14.71 3.17 29.96
CA ILE A 179 15.90 3.63 29.21
C ILE A 179 15.65 5.00 28.56
N VAL A 180 14.48 5.19 27.96
CA VAL A 180 14.10 6.44 27.32
C VAL A 180 13.94 7.55 28.36
N ALA A 181 13.35 7.25 29.52
CA ALA A 181 13.21 8.18 30.63
C ALA A 181 14.59 8.64 31.15
N GLU A 182 15.53 7.73 31.37
CA GLU A 182 16.91 8.06 31.75
C GLU A 182 17.59 8.95 30.69
N LYS A 183 17.46 8.60 29.40
CA LYS A 183 18.01 9.41 28.31
C LYS A 183 17.40 10.81 28.27
N ARG A 184 16.11 10.94 28.57
CA ARG A 184 15.41 12.23 28.65
C ARG A 184 15.88 13.04 29.87
N GLN A 185 16.01 12.41 31.03
CA GLN A 185 16.53 13.05 32.24
C GLN A 185 17.92 13.62 32.01
N ARG A 186 18.84 12.83 31.43
CA ARG A 186 20.20 13.32 31.10
C ARG A 186 20.18 14.57 30.21
N LYS A 187 19.30 14.63 29.22
CA LYS A 187 19.14 15.82 28.36
C LYS A 187 18.59 17.01 29.13
N ILE A 188 17.62 16.80 30.01
CA ILE A 188 17.04 17.86 30.85
C ILE A 188 18.11 18.39 31.81
N ASP A 189 18.89 17.52 32.44
CA ASP A 189 19.99 17.91 33.33
C ASP A 189 21.06 18.72 32.59
N ASP A 190 21.40 18.34 31.37
CA ASP A 190 22.35 19.07 30.53
C ASP A 190 21.81 20.46 30.16
N VAL A 191 20.51 20.58 29.84
CA VAL A 191 19.87 21.87 29.60
C VAL A 191 19.84 22.71 30.87
N ALA A 192 19.48 22.13 32.02
CA ALA A 192 19.44 22.80 33.30
C ALA A 192 20.82 23.34 33.71
N LYS A 193 21.89 22.57 33.52
CA LYS A 193 23.28 23.03 33.74
C LYS A 193 23.63 24.21 32.85
N ARG A 194 23.26 24.15 31.57
CA ARG A 194 23.51 25.26 30.61
C ARG A 194 22.75 26.52 30.99
N LEU A 195 21.52 26.39 31.47
CA LEU A 195 20.73 27.53 31.94
C LEU A 195 21.32 28.11 33.23
N ALA A 196 21.68 27.26 34.20
CA ALA A 196 22.33 27.68 35.43
C ALA A 196 23.64 28.42 35.19
N TYR A 197 24.47 27.93 34.26
CA TYR A 197 25.71 28.59 33.85
C TYR A 197 25.43 29.98 33.24
N ARG A 198 24.47 30.10 32.33
CA ARG A 198 24.10 31.39 31.73
C ARG A 198 23.63 32.39 32.76
N ARG A 199 22.75 31.96 33.67
CA ARG A 199 22.22 32.80 34.74
C ARG A 199 23.34 33.32 35.65
N ALA A 200 24.30 32.45 36.01
CA ALA A 200 25.45 32.84 36.83
C ALA A 200 26.37 33.84 36.11
N HIS A 201 26.47 33.76 34.79
CA HIS A 201 27.27 34.66 33.96
C HIS A 201 26.49 35.86 33.40
N GLY A 202 25.22 36.04 33.75
CA GLY A 202 24.38 37.16 33.31
C GLY A 202 23.99 37.13 31.82
N LEU A 203 24.06 35.97 31.16
CA LEU A 203 23.58 35.79 29.79
C LEU A 203 22.04 35.58 29.78
N PRO A 204 21.32 36.01 28.73
CA PRO A 204 19.88 35.80 28.63
C PRO A 204 19.52 34.30 28.64
N ASP A 205 18.42 33.97 29.33
CA ASP A 205 17.91 32.60 29.51
C ASP A 205 17.26 32.02 28.22
N GLU A 206 17.15 32.81 27.14
CA GLU A 206 16.54 32.41 25.88
C GLU A 206 17.43 31.44 25.08
N VAL A 207 16.88 30.27 24.77
CA VAL A 207 17.51 29.24 23.94
C VAL A 207 16.60 28.89 22.79
N GLY A 208 16.91 29.48 21.63
CA GLY A 208 16.40 29.09 20.33
C GLY A 208 17.28 29.72 19.27
N LEU A 209 17.55 29.00 18.18
CA LEU A 209 18.24 29.57 17.01
C LEU A 209 17.46 30.78 16.42
N TRP A 210 16.19 30.92 16.79
CA TRP A 210 15.25 31.99 16.41
C TRP A 210 14.29 32.32 17.58
N PRO A 211 14.58 33.32 18.43
CA PRO A 211 13.76 33.65 19.59
C PRO A 211 12.32 34.12 19.27
N ASP A 212 12.14 34.79 18.13
CA ASP A 212 10.86 35.42 17.76
C ASP A 212 9.90 34.51 16.98
N HIS A 213 10.29 33.27 16.70
CA HIS A 213 9.51 32.39 15.83
C HIS A 213 8.42 31.65 16.63
N PRO A 214 7.15 31.59 16.16
CA PRO A 214 6.01 31.05 16.92
C PRO A 214 6.12 29.58 17.38
N TRP A 215 7.06 28.79 16.85
CA TRP A 215 7.29 27.40 17.25
C TRP A 215 8.24 27.25 18.45
N ALA A 216 9.11 28.25 18.71
CA ALA A 216 10.06 28.24 19.84
C ALA A 216 9.37 28.43 21.20
N LYS A 217 8.18 29.05 21.21
CA LYS A 217 7.35 29.25 22.41
C LYS A 217 6.81 27.93 22.99
N ASN A 218 6.89 26.84 22.23
CA ASN A 218 6.26 25.56 22.55
C ASN A 218 7.28 24.47 22.94
N GLU A 219 8.56 24.81 23.15
CA GLU A 219 9.56 23.83 23.54
C GLU A 219 9.43 23.41 25.02
N PRO A 220 9.53 22.10 25.35
CA PRO A 220 9.27 21.55 26.68
C PRO A 220 10.33 21.89 27.75
N GLY A 221 11.19 22.89 27.48
CA GLY A 221 12.21 23.40 28.41
C GLY A 221 12.12 24.90 28.66
N ASN A 222 11.09 25.59 28.15
CA ASN A 222 10.90 27.03 28.40
C ASN A 222 10.33 27.26 29.82
N PRO A 223 11.07 27.88 30.76
CA PRO A 223 10.57 28.16 32.10
C PRO A 223 9.46 29.23 32.13
N MET A 224 9.07 29.81 30.99
CA MET A 224 7.99 30.80 30.90
C MET A 224 6.58 30.21 31.07
N LYS A 225 6.39 28.88 31.11
CA LYS A 225 5.10 28.29 31.49
C LYS A 225 4.97 28.30 33.02
N LYS A 226 4.38 29.37 33.56
CA LYS A 226 3.89 29.43 34.95
C LYS A 226 3.02 28.20 35.24
N PRO A 227 3.08 27.62 36.46
CA PRO A 227 2.21 26.54 36.87
C PRO A 227 0.81 27.12 37.13
N GLY A 228 -0.02 27.09 36.11
CA GLY A 228 -1.39 27.55 36.15
C GLY A 228 -1.94 27.29 34.77
N ASP A 229 -2.89 26.36 34.72
CA ASP A 229 -3.69 26.05 33.53
C ASP A 229 -2.83 25.26 32.51
N ASP A 230 -2.99 23.94 32.39
CA ASP A 230 -4.08 23.33 31.65
C ASP A 230 -4.26 21.87 32.04
N ASN A 231 -5.51 21.52 32.29
CA ASN A 231 -6.08 20.19 32.38
C ASN A 231 -5.51 19.21 31.32
N SER A 232 -4.79 18.17 31.75
CA SER A 232 -4.49 16.99 30.91
C SER A 232 -5.18 15.77 31.52
N PRO A 233 -6.11 15.12 30.79
CA PRO A 233 -6.73 13.89 31.26
C PRO A 233 -5.83 12.72 30.86
N VAL A 234 -4.92 12.31 31.75
CA VAL A 234 -4.23 11.03 31.61
C VAL A 234 -4.24 10.32 32.97
N ALA A 235 -5.26 9.47 33.12
CA ALA A 235 -5.30 8.26 33.94
C ALA A 235 -4.72 8.36 35.36
N ALA A 236 -5.51 8.92 36.29
CA ALA A 236 -5.45 8.46 37.67
C ALA A 236 -6.14 7.08 37.73
N ALA A 237 -5.38 6.05 38.07
CA ALA A 237 -5.93 4.77 38.47
C ALA A 237 -6.63 4.94 39.82
N ASP A 238 -7.92 4.66 39.88
CA ASP A 238 -8.69 4.62 41.13
C ASP A 238 -8.31 3.38 41.96
N PRO A 239 -7.90 3.52 43.23
CA PRO A 239 -8.09 2.48 44.22
C PRO A 239 -9.47 2.67 44.85
N THR A 240 -10.33 1.68 44.67
CA THR A 240 -11.54 1.49 45.48
C THR A 240 -11.10 1.07 46.88
N GLU A 241 -11.43 1.84 47.91
CA GLU A 241 -11.68 1.28 49.25
C GLU A 241 -12.70 2.12 50.03
N ASP A 242 -13.55 1.36 50.72
CA ASP A 242 -14.60 1.70 51.65
C ASP A 242 -14.16 2.63 52.79
N GLY A 243 -15.13 3.36 53.35
CA GLY A 243 -14.94 4.05 54.62
C GLY A 243 -16.13 4.93 54.99
N GLY A 244 -17.14 4.33 55.60
CA GLY A 244 -18.36 5.03 56.03
C GLY A 244 -18.16 6.11 57.09
N SER A 245 -19.14 7.01 57.17
CA SER A 245 -19.58 7.57 58.45
C SER A 245 -20.94 8.26 58.36
N PRO A 246 -21.62 8.43 59.52
CA PRO A 246 -23.07 8.40 59.65
C PRO A 246 -23.69 9.77 59.90
N ALA A 247 -25.00 9.74 60.16
CA ALA A 247 -25.84 10.81 60.73
C ALA A 247 -26.14 11.94 59.75
N GLY A 248 -27.35 12.47 59.60
CA GLY A 248 -28.61 12.49 60.34
C GLY A 248 -29.43 13.58 59.59
N THR A 249 -30.69 13.92 59.80
CA THR A 249 -31.75 13.70 60.78
C THR A 249 -32.94 14.47 60.20
N ALA A 250 -34.17 13.98 60.44
CA ALA A 250 -35.46 14.68 60.30
C ALA A 250 -35.88 15.05 58.85
N ARG A 251 -37.11 14.80 58.42
CA ARG A 251 -38.38 14.84 59.14
C ARG A 251 -39.45 14.07 58.36
#